data_AF-A0AB37US39-F1
#
_entry.id   AF-A0AB37US39-F1
#
_cell.length_a   1.000
_cell.length_b   1.000
_cell.length_c   1.000
_cell.angle_alpha   90.00
_cell.angle_beta   90.00
_cell.angle_gamma   90.00
#
_symmetry.space_group_name_H-M   'P 1'
#
loop_
_entity.id
_entity.type
_entity.pdbx_description
1 polymer ?
#
loop_
_entity_poly.entity_id
_entity_poly.type
_entity_poly.pdbx_seq_one_letter_code
_entity_poly.pdbx_strand_id
1 'polypeptide(L)'
;MPKTILKKTRLFNNMNYREVQSDNSKKRSKLEKKDRQWLKINSYKNVGWDNVISLHQKIDEFLERDAWKEWSLEDLFLEADRIGNKYLTYQEIVNFNQKLSQEVNEIAEEIDRQFPDTTIEQIDFSNSTKDNSRKSMFKRHLKLVRFNKK
;
A
#
# COMPACT_ATOMS: atom_id res chain seq x y z
N MET A 1 1.33 58.72 -24.92
CA MET A 1 1.38 57.25 -25.01
C MET A 1 0.80 56.64 -23.75
N PRO A 2 -0.43 56.09 -23.76
CA PRO A 2 -0.96 55.43 -22.57
C PRO A 2 -0.23 54.10 -22.35
N LYS A 3 0.37 53.93 -21.16
CA LYS A 3 0.99 52.67 -20.74
C LYS A 3 -0.14 51.66 -20.46
N THR A 4 -0.28 50.65 -21.31
CA THR A 4 -1.15 49.51 -21.04
C THR A 4 -0.60 48.71 -19.87
N ILE A 5 -1.27 48.82 -18.72
CA ILE A 5 -1.00 47.98 -17.54
C ILE A 5 -1.45 46.56 -17.89
N LEU A 6 -0.50 45.67 -18.16
CA LEU A 6 -0.77 44.24 -18.33
C LEU A 6 -1.32 43.69 -17.00
N LYS A 7 -2.61 43.34 -16.97
CA LYS A 7 -3.21 42.64 -15.83
C LYS A 7 -2.54 41.28 -15.71
N LYS A 8 -1.83 41.02 -14.60
CA LYS A 8 -1.31 39.69 -14.29
C LYS A 8 -2.49 38.72 -14.15
N THR A 9 -2.56 37.73 -15.03
CA THR A 9 -3.54 36.65 -14.95
C THR A 9 -3.19 35.75 -13.77
N ARG A 10 -4.14 35.54 -12.86
CA ARG A 10 -3.98 34.59 -11.75
C ARG A 10 -4.03 33.17 -12.35
N LEU A 11 -3.03 32.37 -12.05
CA LEU A 11 -2.91 30.98 -12.49
C LEU A 11 -2.95 30.06 -11.27
N PHE A 12 -3.45 28.85 -11.46
CA PHE A 12 -3.44 27.77 -10.48
C PHE A 12 -2.99 26.50 -11.20
N ASN A 13 -1.90 25.87 -10.75
CA ASN A 13 -1.28 24.72 -11.41
C ASN A 13 -1.06 24.94 -12.92
N ASN A 14 -0.52 26.12 -13.29
CA ASN A 14 -0.34 26.57 -14.68
C ASN A 14 -1.63 26.68 -15.52
N MET A 15 -2.81 26.59 -14.90
CA MET A 15 -4.10 26.75 -15.55
C MET A 15 -4.76 28.08 -15.19
N ASN A 16 -5.51 28.66 -16.13
CA ASN A 16 -6.35 29.83 -15.92
C ASN A 16 -7.73 29.47 -15.34
N TYR A 17 -8.53 30.48 -14.98
CA TYR A 17 -9.89 30.31 -14.44
C TYR A 17 -10.76 29.34 -15.22
N ARG A 18 -10.82 29.49 -16.54
CA ARG A 18 -11.69 28.69 -17.41
C ARG A 18 -11.18 27.27 -17.58
N GLU A 19 -9.86 27.09 -17.63
CA GLU A 19 -9.22 25.79 -17.69
C GLU A 19 -9.51 24.98 -16.43
N VAL A 20 -9.28 25.54 -15.24
CA VAL A 20 -9.60 24.85 -13.97
C VAL A 20 -11.09 24.55 -13.87
N GLN A 21 -11.95 25.48 -14.29
CA GLN A 21 -13.41 25.27 -14.32
C GLN A 21 -13.82 24.13 -15.26
N SER A 22 -13.20 24.03 -16.43
CA SER A 22 -13.43 22.95 -17.39
C SER A 22 -12.93 21.62 -16.83
N ASP A 23 -11.72 21.61 -16.27
CA ASP A 23 -11.09 20.45 -15.67
C ASP A 23 -11.94 19.89 -14.51
N ASN A 24 -12.39 20.75 -13.60
CA ASN A 24 -13.34 20.39 -12.55
C ASN A 24 -14.59 19.69 -13.08
N SER A 25 -15.15 20.18 -14.19
CA SER A 25 -16.36 19.59 -14.77
C SER A 25 -16.09 18.20 -15.33
N LYS A 26 -14.93 18.00 -15.97
CA LYS A 26 -14.48 16.71 -16.50
C LYS A 26 -14.10 15.72 -15.40
N LYS A 27 -13.39 16.15 -14.37
CA LYS A 27 -13.00 15.30 -13.24
C LYS A 27 -14.21 14.90 -12.40
N ARG A 28 -15.15 15.83 -12.17
CA ARG A 28 -16.38 15.57 -11.43
C ARG A 28 -17.27 14.53 -12.10
N SER A 29 -17.24 14.38 -13.43
CA SER A 29 -18.01 13.32 -14.10
C SER A 29 -17.44 11.92 -13.87
N LYS A 30 -16.15 11.81 -13.52
CA LYS A 30 -15.47 10.56 -13.18
C LYS A 30 -15.77 10.09 -11.76
N LEU A 31 -16.17 10.99 -10.86
CA LEU A 31 -16.49 10.66 -9.47
C LEU A 31 -17.76 9.80 -9.34
N GLU A 32 -17.76 8.94 -8.32
CA GLU A 32 -18.95 8.19 -7.93
C GLU A 32 -20.15 9.12 -7.60
N LYS A 33 -21.36 8.57 -7.68
CA LYS A 33 -22.59 9.34 -7.40
C LYS A 33 -22.63 9.87 -5.97
N LYS A 34 -22.08 9.11 -5.01
CA LYS A 34 -22.01 9.48 -3.59
C LYS A 34 -21.14 10.73 -3.37
N ASP A 35 -19.93 10.75 -3.92
CA ASP A 35 -19.03 11.90 -3.75
C ASP A 35 -19.54 13.15 -4.49
N ARG A 36 -20.18 12.96 -5.65
CA ARG A 36 -20.86 14.08 -6.35
C ARG A 36 -21.98 14.71 -5.51
N GLN A 37 -22.73 13.92 -4.75
CA GLN A 37 -23.74 14.41 -3.82
C GLN A 37 -23.11 15.08 -2.60
N TRP A 38 -22.04 14.48 -2.05
CA TRP A 38 -21.29 15.05 -0.93
C TRP A 38 -20.77 16.45 -1.25
N LEU A 39 -20.20 16.66 -2.45
CA LEU A 39 -19.76 17.98 -2.91
C LEU A 39 -20.90 19.02 -2.97
N LYS A 40 -22.13 18.59 -3.31
CA LYS A 40 -23.30 19.48 -3.34
C LYS A 40 -23.74 19.87 -1.93
N ILE A 41 -23.80 18.91 -1.02
CA ILE A 41 -24.20 19.12 0.38
C ILE A 41 -23.22 20.08 1.08
N ASN A 42 -21.92 19.89 0.84
CA ASN A 42 -20.86 20.72 1.40
C ASN A 42 -20.61 22.02 0.63
N SER A 43 -21.54 22.42 -0.26
CA SER A 43 -21.53 23.71 -0.95
C SER A 43 -20.29 23.98 -1.82
N TYR A 44 -19.62 22.95 -2.35
CA TYR A 44 -18.55 23.14 -3.33
C TYR A 44 -19.12 23.56 -4.68
N LYS A 45 -18.69 24.71 -5.19
CA LYS A 45 -19.22 25.33 -6.41
C LYS A 45 -18.12 25.63 -7.42
N ASN A 46 -18.41 25.40 -8.69
CA ASN A 46 -17.48 25.67 -9.79
C ASN A 46 -17.59 27.13 -10.29
N VAL A 47 -17.73 28.09 -9.37
CA VAL A 47 -17.89 29.53 -9.65
C VAL A 47 -17.14 30.37 -8.62
N GLY A 48 -16.48 31.44 -9.08
CA GLY A 48 -15.55 32.21 -8.26
C GLY A 48 -14.21 31.48 -8.09
N TRP A 49 -13.11 32.21 -8.17
CA TRP A 49 -11.80 31.57 -8.34
C TRP A 49 -11.36 30.72 -7.15
N ASP A 50 -11.53 31.21 -5.91
CA ASP A 50 -11.11 30.44 -4.73
C ASP A 50 -11.98 29.18 -4.53
N ASN A 51 -13.27 29.24 -4.88
CA ASN A 51 -14.16 28.06 -4.85
C ASN A 51 -13.85 27.05 -5.95
N VAL A 52 -13.47 27.53 -7.15
CA VAL A 52 -13.04 26.67 -8.26
C VAL A 52 -11.76 25.92 -7.88
N ILE A 53 -10.83 26.58 -7.19
CA ILE A 53 -9.61 25.95 -6.66
C ILE A 53 -9.94 24.94 -5.56
N SER A 54 -10.76 25.31 -4.57
CA SER A 54 -11.10 24.40 -3.47
C SER A 54 -11.88 23.17 -3.96
N LEU A 55 -12.78 23.36 -4.94
CA LEU A 55 -13.45 22.25 -5.61
C LEU A 55 -12.45 21.37 -6.36
N HIS A 56 -11.47 21.96 -7.04
CA HIS A 56 -10.44 21.21 -7.78
C HIS A 56 -9.65 20.29 -6.86
N GLN A 57 -9.13 20.85 -5.75
CA GLN A 57 -8.40 20.11 -4.74
C GLN A 57 -9.24 18.98 -4.13
N LYS A 58 -10.51 19.24 -3.81
CA LYS A 58 -11.38 18.23 -3.21
C LYS A 58 -11.75 17.12 -4.18
N ILE A 59 -11.91 17.43 -5.47
CA ILE A 59 -12.13 16.40 -6.50
C ILE A 59 -10.88 15.52 -6.64
N ASP A 60 -9.69 16.13 -6.64
CA ASP A 60 -8.43 15.38 -6.74
C ASP A 60 -8.25 14.43 -5.55
N GLU A 61 -8.56 14.89 -4.32
CA GLU A 61 -8.56 14.03 -3.13
C GLU A 61 -9.50 12.82 -3.26
N PHE A 62 -10.71 13.00 -3.83
CA PHE A 62 -11.62 11.88 -4.05
C PHE A 62 -11.11 10.91 -5.11
N LEU A 63 -10.50 11.41 -6.18
CA LEU A 63 -9.93 10.57 -7.22
C LEU A 63 -8.71 9.79 -6.73
N GLU A 64 -7.87 10.40 -5.89
CA GLU A 64 -6.73 9.72 -5.25
C GLU A 64 -7.21 8.62 -4.29
N ARG A 65 -8.23 8.92 -3.47
CA ARG A 65 -8.85 7.93 -2.57
C ARG A 65 -9.38 6.73 -3.34
N ASP A 66 -10.07 6.96 -4.45
CA ASP A 66 -10.62 5.88 -5.27
C ASP A 66 -9.50 5.09 -5.97
N ALA A 67 -8.40 5.75 -6.37
CA ALA A 67 -7.22 5.08 -6.92
C ALA A 67 -6.57 4.12 -5.91
N TRP A 68 -6.46 4.51 -4.63
CA TRP A 68 -5.94 3.61 -3.58
C TRP A 68 -6.85 2.44 -3.27
N LYS A 69 -8.16 2.58 -3.54
CA LYS A 69 -9.12 1.51 -3.33
C LYS A 69 -8.96 0.36 -4.33
N GLU A 70 -8.33 0.63 -5.48
CA GLU A 70 -7.98 -0.37 -6.48
C GLU A 70 -6.61 -1.01 -6.25
N TRP A 71 -5.80 -0.47 -5.34
CA TRP A 71 -4.48 -1.02 -5.03
C TRP A 71 -4.61 -2.28 -4.17
N SER A 72 -3.77 -3.27 -4.46
CA SER A 72 -3.62 -4.40 -3.55
C SER A 72 -2.90 -3.96 -2.27
N LEU A 73 -3.02 -4.77 -1.21
CA LEU A 73 -2.29 -4.52 0.03
C LEU A 73 -0.77 -4.44 -0.22
N GLU A 74 -0.27 -5.27 -1.13
CA GLU A 74 1.14 -5.28 -1.55
C GLU A 74 1.56 -3.98 -2.23
N ASP A 75 0.72 -3.45 -3.14
CA ASP A 75 0.99 -2.17 -3.83
C ASP A 75 1.02 -1.00 -2.85
N LEU A 76 0.12 -1.02 -1.85
CA LEU A 76 0.11 -0.03 -0.78
C LEU A 76 1.38 -0.10 0.08
N PHE A 77 1.85 -1.32 0.40
CA PHE A 77 3.11 -1.52 1.13
C PHE A 77 4.32 -1.03 0.33
N LEU A 78 4.39 -1.33 -0.97
CA LEU A 78 5.48 -0.88 -1.84
C LEU A 78 5.52 0.64 -1.95
N GLU A 79 4.37 1.31 -2.12
CA GLU A 79 4.34 2.77 -2.20
C GLU A 79 4.63 3.41 -0.84
N ALA A 80 4.14 2.83 0.27
CA ALA A 80 4.48 3.30 1.61
C ALA A 80 5.98 3.17 1.90
N ASP A 81 6.59 2.05 1.55
CA ASP A 81 8.04 1.84 1.68
C ASP A 81 8.83 2.81 0.80
N ARG A 82 8.37 3.04 -0.44
CA ARG A 82 8.95 4.05 -1.33
C ARG A 82 8.88 5.47 -0.76
N ILE A 83 7.76 5.83 -0.14
CA ILE A 83 7.57 7.13 0.53
C ILE A 83 8.48 7.21 1.77
N GLY A 84 8.54 6.16 2.58
CA GLY A 84 9.43 6.06 3.73
C GLY A 84 10.89 6.31 3.32
N ASN A 85 11.36 5.60 2.30
CA ASN A 85 12.72 5.74 1.77
C ASN A 85 13.00 7.13 1.15
N LYS A 86 11.98 7.86 0.70
CA LYS A 86 12.15 9.21 0.11
C LYS A 86 12.37 10.30 1.16
N TYR A 87 11.83 10.13 2.37
CA TYR A 87 11.86 11.17 3.41
C TYR A 87 12.68 10.79 4.64
N LEU A 88 13.01 9.52 4.82
CA LEU A 88 13.85 9.06 5.92
C LEU A 88 15.32 9.08 5.50
N THR A 89 16.14 9.64 6.37
CA THR A 89 17.60 9.54 6.25
C THR A 89 18.07 8.15 6.65
N TYR A 90 19.23 7.74 6.14
CA TYR A 90 19.83 6.44 6.48
C TYR A 90 19.94 6.21 7.99
N GLN A 91 20.26 7.26 8.76
CA GLN A 91 20.36 7.16 10.22
C GLN A 91 19.01 6.90 10.89
N GLU A 92 17.93 7.51 10.42
CA GLU A 92 16.59 7.28 10.96
C GLU A 92 16.11 5.87 10.66
N ILE A 93 16.41 5.35 9.47
CA ILE A 93 16.10 3.96 9.09
C ILE A 93 16.85 2.97 9.99
N VAL A 94 18.16 3.19 10.20
CA VAL A 94 18.97 2.33 11.08
C VAL A 94 18.47 2.38 12.52
N ASN A 95 18.16 3.57 13.04
CA ASN A 95 17.64 3.75 14.39
C ASN A 95 16.26 3.08 14.57
N PHE A 96 15.38 3.18 13.56
CA PHE A 96 14.09 2.49 13.57
C PHE A 96 14.27 0.97 13.59
N ASN A 97 15.11 0.44 12.70
CA ASN A 97 15.36 -1.00 12.62
C ASN A 97 16.00 -1.55 13.91
N GLN A 98 16.89 -0.78 14.54
CA GLN A 98 17.46 -1.16 15.84
C GLN A 98 16.38 -1.24 16.93
N LYS A 99 15.52 -0.23 17.03
CA LYS A 99 14.41 -0.23 18.00
C LYS A 99 13.43 -1.36 17.75
N LEU A 100 13.03 -1.57 16.50
CA LEU A 100 12.13 -2.65 16.12
C LEU A 100 12.74 -4.01 16.47
N SER A 101 14.04 -4.22 16.18
CA SER A 101 14.72 -5.45 16.54
C SER A 101 14.79 -5.67 18.04
N GLN A 102 14.93 -4.62 18.85
CA GLN A 102 14.90 -4.72 20.31
C GLN A 102 13.52 -5.13 20.81
N GLU A 103 12.46 -4.44 20.34
CA GLU A 103 11.08 -4.77 20.73
C GLU A 103 10.70 -6.20 20.33
N VAL A 104 11.05 -6.63 19.12
CA VAL A 104 10.80 -8.01 18.66
C VAL A 104 11.54 -9.03 19.55
N ASN A 105 12.75 -8.73 19.97
CA ASN A 105 13.53 -9.62 20.84
C ASN A 105 12.94 -9.68 22.26
N GLU A 106 12.48 -8.55 22.80
CA GLU A 106 11.77 -8.51 24.09
C GLU A 106 10.46 -9.31 24.04
N ILE A 107 9.72 -9.21 22.93
CA ILE A 107 8.51 -10.01 22.70
C ILE A 107 8.87 -11.49 22.63
N ALA A 108 9.94 -11.86 21.92
CA ALA A 108 10.38 -13.26 21.83
C ALA A 108 10.77 -13.83 23.21
N GLU A 109 11.52 -13.07 24.01
CA GLU A 109 11.85 -13.47 25.39
C GLU A 109 10.61 -13.61 26.27
N GLU A 110 9.61 -12.74 26.09
CA GLU A 110 8.35 -12.83 26.82
C GLU A 110 7.51 -14.05 26.37
N ILE A 111 7.54 -14.38 25.08
CA ILE A 111 6.93 -15.60 24.55
C ILE A 111 7.62 -16.82 25.16
N ASP A 112 8.96 -16.87 25.18
CA ASP A 112 9.71 -17.98 25.78
C ASP A 112 9.45 -18.11 27.30
N ARG A 113 9.23 -16.97 27.99
CA ARG A 113 8.82 -16.96 29.41
C ARG A 113 7.40 -17.50 29.63
N GLN A 114 6.46 -17.16 28.75
CA GLN A 114 5.05 -17.56 28.87
C GLN A 114 4.79 -18.99 28.37
N PHE A 115 5.59 -19.44 27.41
CA PHE A 115 5.56 -20.78 26.83
C PHE A 115 6.92 -21.46 27.02
N PRO A 116 7.34 -21.75 28.27
CA PRO A 116 8.55 -22.52 28.48
C PRO A 116 8.35 -23.91 27.88
N ASP A 117 9.21 -24.30 26.93
CA ASP A 117 9.24 -25.63 26.27
C ASP A 117 9.51 -26.75 27.30
N THR A 118 8.55 -26.99 28.18
CA THR A 118 8.61 -27.93 29.30
C THR A 118 7.79 -29.18 29.02
N THR A 119 6.98 -29.17 27.96
CA THR A 119 6.31 -30.35 27.42
C THR A 119 7.17 -30.98 26.34
N ILE A 120 8.03 -31.91 26.72
CA ILE A 120 8.55 -32.90 25.78
C ILE A 120 7.36 -33.81 25.45
N GLU A 121 6.73 -33.62 24.30
CA GLU A 121 5.78 -34.61 23.78
C GLU A 121 6.55 -35.89 23.46
N GLN A 122 6.54 -36.85 24.39
CA GLN A 122 7.05 -38.19 24.14
C GLN A 122 6.05 -38.92 23.24
N ILE A 123 6.30 -38.87 21.93
CA ILE A 123 5.60 -39.71 20.97
C ILE A 123 6.14 -41.14 21.13
N ASP A 124 5.39 -41.99 21.83
CA ASP A 124 5.70 -43.42 21.95
C ASP A 124 5.32 -44.17 20.66
N PHE A 125 6.33 -44.53 19.86
CA PHE A 125 6.15 -45.31 18.63
C PHE A 125 6.08 -46.83 18.86
N SER A 126 6.11 -47.29 20.13
CA SER A 126 6.18 -48.72 20.48
C SER A 126 4.99 -49.56 19.98
N ASN A 127 3.85 -48.94 19.67
CA ASN A 127 2.65 -49.60 19.17
C ASN A 127 2.34 -49.38 17.69
N SER A 128 3.33 -49.08 16.85
CA SER A 128 3.14 -49.03 15.39
C SER A 128 3.33 -50.40 14.68
N THR A 129 3.04 -51.50 15.37
CA THR A 129 2.96 -52.83 14.75
C THR A 129 1.60 -53.49 14.98
N LYS A 130 0.66 -53.19 14.09
CA LYS A 130 -0.25 -54.14 13.43
C LYS A 130 -1.30 -53.38 12.64
N ASP A 131 -1.03 -53.17 11.34
CA ASP A 131 -2.10 -53.41 10.38
C ASP A 131 -1.55 -54.11 9.14
N ASN A 132 -1.95 -55.37 9.00
CA ASN A 132 -1.69 -56.21 7.84
C ASN A 132 -2.74 -55.88 6.79
N SER A 133 -2.46 -54.98 5.84
CA SER A 133 -3.33 -54.87 4.66
C SER A 133 -2.69 -54.17 3.45
N ARG A 134 -2.18 -55.01 2.53
CA ARG A 134 -2.25 -54.91 1.06
C ARG A 134 -1.20 -54.06 0.31
N LYS A 135 -0.35 -54.82 -0.40
CA LYS A 135 0.40 -54.50 -1.63
C LYS A 135 -0.17 -53.32 -2.45
N SER A 136 0.69 -52.37 -2.80
CA SER A 136 0.75 -51.88 -4.18
C SER A 136 2.14 -51.35 -4.52
N MET A 137 2.59 -51.72 -5.70
CA MET A 137 3.93 -51.65 -6.25
C MET A 137 4.22 -50.21 -6.72
N PHE A 138 5.25 -49.54 -6.20
CA PHE A 138 5.77 -48.31 -6.83
C PHE A 138 7.24 -48.47 -7.19
N LYS A 139 7.50 -48.54 -8.49
CA LYS A 139 8.81 -48.65 -9.12
C LYS A 139 9.66 -47.42 -8.78
N ARG A 140 10.84 -47.65 -8.23
CA ARG A 140 11.90 -46.64 -8.15
C ARG A 140 12.47 -46.41 -9.55
N HIS A 141 12.37 -45.19 -10.07
CA HIS A 141 13.23 -44.73 -11.17
C HIS A 141 13.84 -43.37 -10.80
N LEU A 142 14.89 -43.42 -9.99
CA LEU A 142 15.82 -42.29 -9.84
C LEU A 142 16.88 -42.43 -10.95
N LYS A 143 16.79 -41.59 -11.98
CA LYS A 143 17.85 -41.43 -12.96
C LYS A 143 18.86 -40.42 -12.41
N LEU A 144 20.00 -40.91 -11.91
CA LEU A 144 21.17 -40.10 -11.62
C LEU A 144 21.85 -39.72 -12.94
N VAL A 145 21.85 -38.43 -13.28
CA VAL A 145 22.66 -37.87 -14.37
C VAL A 145 24.08 -37.67 -13.85
N ARG A 146 25.03 -38.45 -14.37
CA ARG A 146 26.47 -38.23 -14.15
C ARG A 146 26.93 -37.06 -15.02
N PHE A 147 27.43 -36.00 -14.39
CA PHE A 147 28.20 -34.95 -15.07
C PHE A 147 29.64 -35.42 -15.24
N ASN A 148 30.12 -35.53 -16.48
CA ASN A 148 31.54 -35.65 -16.80
C ASN A 148 32.12 -34.24 -16.96
N LYS A 149 33.08 -33.87 -16.11
CA LYS A 149 33.98 -32.74 -16.36
C LYS A 149 35.11 -33.21 -17.28
N LYS A 150 35.32 -32.51 -18.39
CA LYS A 150 36.60 -32.51 -19.12
C LYS A 150 37.55 -31.53 -18.46
#